data_AF-A0A949CJX5-F1
#
_entry.id   AF-A0A949CJX5-F1
#
_cell.length_a   1.000
_cell.length_b   1.000
_cell.length_c   1.000
_cell.angle_alpha   90.00
_cell.angle_beta   90.00
_cell.angle_gamma   90.00
#
_symmetry.space_group_name_H-M   'P 1'
#
loop_
_entity.id
_entity.type
_entity.pdbx_description
1 polymer ?
#
loop_
_entity_poly.entity_id
_entity_poly.type
_entity_poly.pdbx_seq_one_letter_code
_entity_poly.pdbx_strand_id
1 'polypeptide(L)' 'MLGLMSAFSCLLANDSRSDSRPNVLMIFVDDLRPALGCYGDPIAKSPHIDRFASTARLFRNAYCHQSVCGPSRTSVLTG' A
#
# COMPACT_ATOMS: atom_id res chain seq x y z
N MET A 1 58.61 6.88 24.41
CA MET A 1 58.89 5.43 24.26
C MET A 1 57.55 4.71 24.17
N LEU A 2 57.13 4.45 22.92
CA LEU A 2 56.08 3.53 22.44
C LEU A 2 54.64 3.68 23.00
N GLY A 3 53.56 3.68 22.22
CA GLY A 3 53.34 3.43 20.79
C GLY A 3 52.07 4.18 20.34
N LEU A 4 51.99 4.75 19.14
CA LEU A 4 51.91 4.11 17.82
C LEU A 4 50.75 3.10 17.69
N MET A 5 49.77 3.49 16.86
CA MET A 5 48.92 2.65 16.00
C MET A 5 47.84 1.78 16.67
N SER A 6 46.59 2.14 16.43
CA SER A 6 45.81 1.38 15.44
C SER A 6 44.54 2.15 15.07
N ALA A 7 44.54 2.69 13.86
CA ALA A 7 43.33 3.09 13.17
C ALA A 7 42.54 1.80 12.87
N PHE A 8 41.55 1.46 13.70
CA PHE A 8 40.66 0.35 13.41
C PHE A 8 39.39 0.88 12.76
N SER A 9 39.50 0.96 11.44
CA SER A 9 38.45 0.70 10.47
C SER A 9 37.11 1.41 10.75
N CYS A 10 36.96 2.58 10.13
CA CYS A 10 35.66 3.05 9.68
C CYS A 10 35.01 1.89 8.92
N LEU A 11 34.14 1.14 9.60
CA LEU A 11 33.32 0.12 8.99
C LEU A 11 32.44 0.88 8.01
N LEU A 12 32.84 0.84 6.74
CA LEU A 12 32.04 1.28 5.62
C LEU A 12 30.74 0.49 5.70
N ALA A 13 29.76 1.06 6.39
CA ALA A 13 28.38 0.67 6.27
C ALA A 13 28.07 0.85 4.79
N ASN A 14 28.04 -0.27 4.08
CA ASN A 14 27.48 -0.35 2.76
C ASN A 14 25.98 -0.05 2.93
N ASP A 15 25.65 1.24 2.97
CA ASP A 15 24.32 1.76 2.79
C ASP A 15 23.94 1.43 1.34
N SER A 16 23.58 0.16 1.12
CA SER A 16 22.70 -0.20 0.04
C SER A 16 21.42 0.57 0.34
N ARG A 17 21.35 1.81 -0.12
CA ARG A 17 20.12 2.58 -0.17
C ARG A 17 19.16 1.78 -1.04
N SER A 18 18.47 0.82 -0.42
CA SER A 18 17.13 0.52 -0.84
C SER A 18 16.44 1.87 -0.78
N ASP A 19 15.96 2.35 -1.92
CA ASP A 19 15.14 3.55 -1.95
C ASP A 19 14.10 3.39 -0.84
N SER A 20 14.26 4.13 0.26
CA SER A 20 13.46 3.94 1.48
C SER A 20 12.02 4.40 1.28
N ARG A 21 11.73 4.89 0.07
CA ARG A 21 10.43 5.28 -0.41
C ARG A 21 9.66 4.03 -0.85
N PRO A 22 8.53 3.72 -0.22
CA PRO A 22 7.70 2.64 -0.69
C PRO A 22 7.13 2.97 -2.08
N ASN A 23 7.00 1.93 -2.91
CA ASN A 23 6.21 2.03 -4.13
C ASN A 23 4.72 2.09 -3.75
N VAL A 24 3.95 2.93 -4.46
CA VAL A 24 2.50 3.05 -4.26
C VAL A 24 1.80 2.51 -5.49
N LEU A 25 0.98 1.48 -5.32
CA LEU A 25 0.09 0.94 -6.35
C LEU A 25 -1.35 1.27 -5.98
N MET A 26 -2.01 2.08 -6.81
CA MET A 26 -3.43 2.42 -6.66
C MET A 26 -4.26 1.61 -7.66
N ILE A 27 -5.19 0.80 -7.16
CA ILE A 27 -6.07 -0.05 -7.98
C ILE A 27 -7.47 0.55 -7.94
N PHE A 28 -7.98 0.96 -9.11
CA PHE A 28 -9.38 1.36 -9.28
C PHE A 28 -10.15 0.26 -9.97
N VAL A 29 -11.37 0.00 -9.49
CA VAL A 29 -12.33 -0.89 -10.15
C VAL A 29 -13.59 -0.07 -10.43
N ASP A 30 -13.99 -0.01 -11.71
CA ASP A 30 -15.16 0.76 -12.12
C ASP A 30 -16.46 0.08 -11.66
N ASP A 31 -17.40 0.86 -11.15
CA ASP A 31 -18.71 0.42 -10.65
C ASP A 31 -18.72 -0.72 -9.60
N LEU A 32 -17.60 -0.94 -8.90
CA LEU A 32 -17.50 -1.98 -7.88
C LEU A 32 -18.18 -1.54 -6.58
N ARG A 33 -19.30 -2.19 -6.26
CA ARG A 33 -19.90 -2.20 -4.92
C ARG A 33 -19.09 -3.11 -3.97
N PRO A 34 -19.27 -3.04 -2.64
CA PRO A 34 -18.64 -3.97 -1.69
C PRO A 34 -19.23 -5.39 -1.75
N ALA A 35 -19.44 -5.91 -2.96
CA ALA A 35 -19.89 -7.26 -3.28
C ALA A 35 -18.67 -8.20 -3.33
N LEU A 36 -18.01 -8.36 -2.18
CA LEU A 36 -16.79 -9.15 -2.01
C LEU A 36 -16.91 -10.00 -0.73
N GLY A 37 -16.24 -11.16 -0.72
CA GLY A 37 -16.23 -12.06 0.42
C GLY A 37 -15.72 -11.40 1.70
N CYS A 38 -14.68 -10.56 1.61
CA CYS A 38 -14.14 -9.82 2.75
C CYS A 38 -15.10 -8.76 3.34
N TYR A 39 -16.12 -8.36 2.58
CA TYR A 39 -17.22 -7.51 3.07
C TYR A 39 -18.44 -8.32 3.56
N GLY A 40 -18.41 -9.65 3.43
CA GLY A 40 -19.46 -10.56 3.90
C GLY A 40 -20.46 -10.99 2.83
N ASP A 41 -20.17 -10.75 1.55
CA ASP A 41 -21.02 -11.26 0.46
C ASP A 41 -20.88 -12.79 0.34
N PRO A 42 -21.96 -13.58 0.53
CA PRO A 42 -21.89 -15.04 0.51
C PRO A 42 -21.82 -15.64 -0.91
N ILE A 43 -22.06 -14.85 -1.95
CA ILE A 43 -22.11 -15.29 -3.35
C ILE A 43 -20.83 -14.90 -4.09
N ALA A 44 -20.21 -13.77 -3.72
CA ALA A 44 -19.01 -13.25 -4.36
C ALA A 44 -17.84 -14.24 -4.31
N LYS A 45 -17.20 -14.49 -5.46
CA LYS A 45 -15.97 -15.27 -5.57
C LYS A 45 -14.78 -14.32 -5.76
N SER A 46 -14.17 -13.89 -4.66
CA SER A 46 -13.09 -12.88 -4.65
C SER A 46 -11.80 -13.32 -3.94
N PRO A 47 -11.28 -14.55 -4.16
CA PRO A 47 -10.26 -15.15 -3.30
C PRO A 47 -8.95 -14.33 -3.22
N HIS A 48 -8.57 -13.63 -4.28
CA HIS A 48 -7.36 -12.79 -4.29
C HIS A 48 -7.55 -11.49 -3.51
N ILE A 49 -8.72 -10.85 -3.64
CA ILE A 49 -9.05 -9.63 -2.90
C ILE A 49 -9.25 -9.96 -1.42
N ASP A 50 -9.88 -11.09 -1.12
CA ASP A 50 -10.10 -11.56 0.25
C ASP A 50 -8.77 -11.88 0.94
N ARG A 51 -7.86 -12.55 0.24
CA ARG A 51 -6.49 -12.80 0.72
C ARG A 51 -5.74 -11.49 0.95
N PHE A 52 -5.83 -10.53 0.03
CA PHE A 52 -5.21 -9.21 0.22
C PHE A 52 -5.78 -8.47 1.43
N ALA A 53 -7.10 -8.50 1.62
CA ALA A 53 -7.78 -7.88 2.75
C ALA A 53 -7.35 -8.48 4.09
N SER A 54 -6.96 -9.76 4.14
CA SER A 54 -6.47 -10.40 5.37
C SER A 54 -5.15 -9.83 5.90
N THR A 55 -4.34 -9.24 5.02
CA THR A 55 -3.05 -8.61 5.37
C THR A 55 -3.10 -7.08 5.33
N ALA A 56 -4.24 -6.51 4.93
CA ALA A 56 -4.42 -5.07 4.73
C ALA A 56 -5.42 -4.49 5.74
N ARG A 57 -5.50 -3.15 5.79
CA ARG A 57 -6.57 -2.48 6.54
C ARG A 57 -7.83 -2.38 5.67
N LEU A 58 -8.88 -3.08 6.06
CA LEU A 58 -10.19 -3.00 5.41
C LEU A 58 -11.01 -1.82 5.97
N PHE A 59 -11.51 -0.96 5.10
CA PHE A 59 -12.44 0.12 5.45
C PHE A 59 -13.87 -0.31 5.19
N ARG A 60 -14.65 -0.56 6.24
CA ARG A 60 -16.06 -0.99 6.10
C ARG A 60 -16.99 0.13 5.63
N ASN A 61 -16.61 1.38 5.90
CA ASN A 61 -17.39 2.58 5.61
C ASN A 61 -16.56 3.53 4.73
N ALA A 62 -16.41 3.18 3.45
CA ALA A 62 -15.76 4.00 2.44
C ALA A 62 -16.80 4.50 1.43
N TYR A 63 -16.85 5.81 1.19
CA TYR A 63 -17.83 6.46 0.33
C TYR A 63 -17.14 7.26 -0.77
N CYS A 64 -17.74 7.30 -1.96
CA CYS A 64 -17.35 8.27 -2.98
C CYS A 64 -18.04 9.62 -2.73
N HIS A 65 -17.41 10.72 -3.14
CA HIS A 65 -18.02 12.05 -3.03
C HIS A 65 -19.23 12.20 -3.98
N GLN A 66 -19.17 11.57 -5.15
CA GLN A 66 -20.21 11.57 -6.17
C GLN A 66 -20.28 10.17 -6.79
N SER A 67 -21.47 9.59 -6.91
CA SER A 67 -21.68 8.25 -7.50
C SER A 67 -21.69 8.28 -9.03
N VAL A 68 -20.71 8.95 -9.62
CA VAL A 68 -20.50 9.06 -11.08
C VAL A 68 -19.02 8.89 -11.37
N CYS A 69 -18.67 8.04 -12.34
CA CYS A 69 -17.28 7.61 -12.57
C CYS A 69 -16.32 8.78 -12.83
N GLY A 70 -16.71 9.73 -13.68
CA GLY A 70 -15.88 10.92 -14.00
C GLY A 70 -15.59 11.77 -12.77
N PRO A 71 -16.61 12.39 -12.14
CA PRO A 71 -16.45 13.22 -10.94
C PRO A 71 -15.75 12.51 -9.78
N SER A 72 -16.07 11.23 -9.54
CA SER A 72 -15.45 10.42 -8.49
C SER A 72 -13.95 10.27 -8.70
N ARG A 73 -13.52 9.90 -9.91
CA ARG A 73 -12.10 9.74 -10.24
C ARG A 73 -11.36 11.07 -10.17
N THR A 74 -11.93 12.15 -10.71
CA THR A 74 -11.30 13.46 -10.65
C THR A 74 -11.07 13.88 -9.21
N SER A 75 -12.08 13.78 -8.33
CA SER A 75 -11.95 14.12 -6.92
C SER A 75 -10.86 13.31 -6.19
N VAL A 76 -10.71 12.02 -6.48
CA VAL A 76 -9.66 11.21 -5.85
C VAL A 76 -8.26 11.59 -6.34
N LEU A 77 -8.12 11.96 -7.62
CA LEU A 77 -6.82 12.28 -8.22
C LEU A 77 -6.36 13.72 -7.95
N THR A 78 -7.29 14.65 -7.76
CA THR A 78 -6.96 16.07 -7.51
C THR A 78 -6.98 16.45 -6.04
N GLY A 79 -7.62 15.64 -5.17
CA GLY A 79 -8.04 16.07 -3.84
C GLY A 79 -9.23 17.02 -3.89
#